data_AF-A0A3N9MU99-F1
#
_entry.id   AF-A0A3N9MU99-F1
#
_cell.length_a   1.000
_cell.length_b   1.000
_cell.length_c   1.000
_cell.angle_alpha   90.00
_cell.angle_beta   90.00
_cell.angle_gamma   90.00
#
_symmetry.space_group_name_H-M   'P 1'
#
loop_
_entity.id
_entity.type
_entity.pdbx_description
1 polymer ?
#
loop_
_entity_poly.entity_id
_entity_poly.type
_entity_poly.pdbx_seq_one_letter_code
_entity_poly.pdbx_strand_id
1 'polypeptide(L)'
;MRVKLIRIFFLIVYGFTILTFLSAGDEVKKPIYRDTSFSFKERAVDLVSRLTLEEKQSLLGNNMPSVPRLGINAFRVWNEALHGVMGGFSMSPGAGSPTSFPNSVALGSSWDPDLMEREATAISDEARALNSPVISGLTYWSPVVEPVRDPRWGRTGESYGEDPFLVSQIAGGFVRGMMGKDKVYLKSVPCGKHYFANNSEFDRHVSSSNMDSRDMREFYLLPYKELIEKDKLPSIMSSYNAVNGVPTSASKFYLDTLARRTYGLNGYITGDCAAIEDIYT
;
A
#
# COMPACT_ATOMS: atom_id res chain seq x y z
N MET A 1 73.62 -34.33 -1.72
CA MET A 1 72.32 -34.83 -2.24
C MET A 1 71.28 -35.18 -1.17
N ARG A 2 71.65 -35.73 0.00
CA ARG A 2 70.69 -36.16 1.04
C ARG A 2 69.90 -35.05 1.76
N VAL A 3 70.42 -33.82 1.84
CA VAL A 3 69.77 -32.72 2.59
C VAL A 3 68.64 -32.04 1.80
N LYS A 4 68.67 -32.10 0.47
CA LYS A 4 67.61 -31.50 -0.39
C LYS A 4 66.32 -32.33 -0.40
N LEU A 5 66.40 -33.65 -0.25
CA LEU A 5 65.20 -34.52 -0.22
C LEU A 5 64.38 -34.36 1.07
N ILE A 6 65.04 -34.11 2.22
CA ILE A 6 64.35 -33.98 3.52
C ILE A 6 63.54 -32.67 3.58
N ARG A 7 64.04 -31.58 2.98
CA ARG A 7 63.30 -30.31 2.89
C ARG A 7 62.05 -30.38 2.01
N ILE A 8 62.09 -31.18 0.94
CA ILE A 8 60.95 -31.37 0.04
C ILE A 8 59.86 -32.23 0.72
N PHE A 9 60.26 -33.23 1.51
CA PHE A 9 59.31 -34.07 2.24
C PHE A 9 58.56 -33.31 3.35
N PHE A 10 59.24 -32.42 4.08
CA PHE A 10 58.58 -31.57 5.09
C PHE A 10 57.62 -30.53 4.48
N LEU A 11 57.92 -30.00 3.28
CA LEU A 11 57.04 -29.05 2.58
C LEU A 11 55.77 -29.72 2.04
N ILE A 12 55.84 -30.98 1.62
CA ILE A 12 54.68 -31.74 1.12
C ILE A 12 53.76 -32.16 2.29
N VAL A 13 54.34 -32.55 3.44
CA VAL A 13 53.56 -32.92 4.63
C VAL A 13 52.88 -31.71 5.29
N TYR A 14 53.52 -30.52 5.29
CA TYR A 14 52.88 -29.28 5.74
C TYR A 14 51.86 -28.72 4.74
N GLY A 15 52.05 -28.95 3.44
CA GLY A 15 51.07 -28.60 2.41
C GLY A 15 49.78 -29.41 2.53
N PHE A 16 49.88 -30.69 2.92
CA PHE A 16 48.71 -31.57 3.10
C PHE A 16 47.92 -31.31 4.39
N THR A 17 48.54 -30.85 5.47
CA THR A 17 47.83 -30.49 6.72
C THR A 17 47.13 -29.13 6.68
N ILE A 18 47.49 -28.24 5.75
CA ILE A 18 46.80 -26.95 5.55
C ILE A 18 45.56 -27.11 4.65
N LEU A 19 45.48 -28.17 3.83
CA LEU A 19 44.33 -28.44 2.96
C LEU A 19 43.15 -29.13 3.66
N THR A 20 43.32 -29.65 4.88
CA THR A 20 42.25 -30.34 5.63
C THR A 20 41.44 -29.43 6.57
N PHE A 21 41.68 -28.12 6.56
CA PHE A 21 40.94 -27.12 7.36
C PHE A 21 40.16 -26.10 6.53
N LEU A 22 39.96 -26.34 5.23
CA LEU A 22 38.87 -25.71 4.50
C LEU A 22 37.59 -26.48 4.85
N SER A 23 37.08 -26.22 6.06
CA SER A 23 35.66 -26.38 6.32
C SER A 23 34.94 -25.63 5.20
N ALA A 24 34.24 -26.36 4.33
CA ALA A 24 33.21 -25.76 3.52
C ALA A 24 32.22 -25.16 4.52
N GLY A 25 32.41 -23.87 4.84
CA GLY A 25 31.49 -23.17 5.70
C GLY A 25 30.11 -23.33 5.07
N ASP A 26 29.18 -23.95 5.81
CA ASP A 26 27.79 -24.03 5.39
C ASP A 26 27.37 -22.62 4.98
N GLU A 27 27.19 -22.43 3.68
CA GLU A 27 26.74 -21.16 3.15
C GLU A 27 25.37 -20.94 3.78
N VAL A 28 25.28 -19.98 4.72
CA VAL A 28 24.05 -19.74 5.47
C VAL A 28 22.98 -19.39 4.45
N LYS A 29 22.11 -20.36 4.14
CA LYS A 29 21.09 -20.20 3.11
C LYS A 29 20.27 -18.96 3.43
N LYS A 30 20.31 -18.01 2.50
CA LYS A 30 19.56 -16.77 2.61
C LYS A 30 18.08 -17.11 2.81
N PRO A 31 17.40 -16.56 3.84
CA PRO A 31 15.96 -16.76 4.00
C PRO A 31 15.18 -16.34 2.75
N ILE A 32 14.10 -17.06 2.42
CA ILE A 32 13.29 -16.81 1.22
C ILE A 32 12.86 -15.34 1.15
N TYR A 33 12.41 -14.73 2.27
CA TYR A 33 11.96 -13.33 2.26
C TYR A 33 13.02 -12.32 1.77
N ARG A 34 14.32 -12.66 1.90
CA ARG A 34 15.44 -11.84 1.44
C ARG A 34 15.92 -12.23 0.03
N ASP A 35 15.50 -13.35 -0.51
CA ASP A 35 15.86 -13.80 -1.85
C ASP A 35 14.88 -13.24 -2.89
N THR A 36 15.37 -12.37 -3.77
CA THR A 36 14.56 -11.68 -4.78
C THR A 36 14.24 -12.55 -5.99
N SER A 37 14.74 -13.78 -6.07
CA SER A 37 14.34 -14.75 -7.10
C SER A 37 12.94 -15.34 -6.86
N PHE A 38 12.46 -15.32 -5.61
CA PHE A 38 11.11 -15.75 -5.24
C PHE A 38 10.08 -14.62 -5.44
N SER A 39 8.81 -15.01 -5.64
CA SER A 39 7.72 -14.05 -5.79
C SER A 39 7.50 -13.21 -4.53
N PHE A 40 6.92 -12.02 -4.67
CA PHE A 40 6.58 -11.18 -3.52
C PHE A 40 5.69 -11.90 -2.50
N LYS A 41 4.77 -12.76 -2.97
CA LYS A 41 3.88 -13.54 -2.11
C LYS A 41 4.63 -14.58 -1.30
N GLU A 42 5.52 -15.36 -1.92
CA GLU A 42 6.34 -16.34 -1.20
C GLU A 42 7.24 -15.69 -0.16
N ARG A 43 7.85 -14.56 -0.54
CA ARG A 43 8.69 -13.76 0.35
C ARG A 43 7.90 -13.21 1.54
N ALA A 44 6.69 -12.70 1.31
CA ALA A 44 5.82 -12.19 2.37
C ALA A 44 5.35 -13.33 3.31
N VAL A 45 4.96 -14.48 2.76
CA VAL A 45 4.54 -15.66 3.55
C VAL A 45 5.68 -16.17 4.43
N ASP A 46 6.90 -16.31 3.87
CA ASP A 46 8.08 -16.70 4.64
C ASP A 46 8.39 -15.68 5.74
N LEU A 47 8.36 -14.37 5.46
CA LEU A 47 8.57 -13.34 6.47
C LEU A 47 7.57 -13.43 7.62
N VAL A 48 6.27 -13.50 7.31
CA VAL A 48 5.19 -13.55 8.31
C VAL A 48 5.26 -14.85 9.13
N SER A 49 5.68 -15.96 8.52
CA SER A 49 5.87 -17.23 9.22
C SER A 49 6.95 -17.18 10.31
N ARG A 50 7.89 -16.24 10.20
CA ARG A 50 9.04 -16.08 11.11
C ARG A 50 8.77 -15.11 12.27
N LEU A 51 7.68 -14.36 12.21
CA LEU A 51 7.24 -13.46 13.26
C LEU A 51 6.65 -14.25 14.44
N THR A 52 6.93 -13.80 15.66
CA THR A 52 6.18 -14.25 16.84
C THR A 52 4.74 -13.72 16.79
N LEU A 53 3.88 -14.20 17.69
CA LEU A 53 2.50 -13.72 17.76
C LEU A 53 2.44 -12.24 18.16
N GLU A 54 3.28 -11.83 19.10
CA GLU A 54 3.40 -10.46 19.58
C GLU A 54 3.92 -9.53 18.49
N GLU A 55 4.93 -9.97 17.72
CA GLU A 55 5.42 -9.25 16.56
C GLU A 55 4.28 -9.09 15.52
N LYS A 56 3.53 -10.15 15.20
CA LYS A 56 2.36 -10.05 14.29
C LYS A 56 1.33 -9.04 14.79
N GLN A 57 0.96 -9.11 16.07
CA GLN A 57 -0.02 -8.20 16.67
C GLN A 57 0.42 -6.74 16.57
N SER A 58 1.70 -6.46 16.90
CA SER A 58 2.25 -5.10 16.86
C SER A 58 2.29 -4.50 15.45
N LEU A 59 2.23 -5.32 14.41
CA LEU A 59 2.27 -4.91 13.01
C LEU A 59 0.86 -4.77 12.38
N LEU A 60 -0.24 -4.84 13.14
CA LEU A 60 -1.60 -4.69 12.61
C LEU A 60 -2.09 -3.23 12.49
N GLY A 61 -1.43 -2.30 13.17
CA GLY A 61 -1.76 -0.87 13.13
C GLY A 61 -1.09 -0.11 11.99
N ASN A 62 -1.44 1.16 11.81
CA ASN A 62 -0.82 2.01 10.79
C ASN A 62 0.62 2.47 11.15
N ASN A 63 0.98 2.43 12.43
CA ASN A 63 2.33 2.73 12.94
C ASN A 63 3.01 1.44 13.36
N MET A 64 3.64 0.76 12.41
CA MET A 64 4.29 -0.54 12.63
C MET A 64 5.69 -0.33 13.22
N PRO A 65 6.03 -0.95 14.38
CA PRO A 65 7.38 -0.89 14.93
C PRO A 65 8.37 -1.70 14.09
N SER A 66 9.67 -1.47 14.31
CA SER A 66 10.71 -2.30 13.71
C SER A 66 10.75 -3.69 14.34
N VAL A 67 11.23 -4.68 13.57
CA VAL A 67 11.55 -6.03 14.06
C VAL A 67 13.03 -6.30 13.74
N PRO A 68 13.97 -5.83 14.59
CA PRO A 68 15.40 -5.87 14.28
C PRO A 68 15.95 -7.27 14.00
N ARG A 69 15.44 -8.30 14.71
CA ARG A 69 15.86 -9.70 14.51
C ARG A 69 15.63 -10.20 13.07
N LEU A 70 14.62 -9.66 12.39
CA LEU A 70 14.30 -9.98 11.00
C LEU A 70 14.80 -8.90 10.02
N GLY A 71 15.40 -7.81 10.52
CA GLY A 71 15.83 -6.67 9.71
C GLY A 71 14.66 -5.91 9.08
N ILE A 72 13.52 -5.85 9.77
CA ILE A 72 12.35 -5.05 9.35
C ILE A 72 12.47 -3.67 10.00
N ASN A 73 12.44 -2.62 9.18
CA ASN A 73 12.38 -1.24 9.66
C ASN A 73 10.98 -0.90 10.19
N ALA A 74 10.87 0.14 11.02
CA ALA A 74 9.57 0.71 11.34
C ALA A 74 8.90 1.20 10.04
N PHE A 75 7.58 1.02 9.93
CA PHE A 75 6.83 1.31 8.72
C PHE A 75 5.54 2.06 9.04
N ARG A 76 5.29 3.16 8.33
CA ARG A 76 4.08 3.97 8.45
C ARG A 76 3.19 3.72 7.25
N VAL A 77 2.07 3.05 7.50
CA VAL A 77 1.06 2.73 6.48
C VAL A 77 0.24 3.97 6.11
N TRP A 78 -0.02 4.84 7.10
CA TRP A 78 -0.78 6.06 6.88
C TRP A 78 0.12 7.16 6.32
N ASN A 79 -0.03 7.42 5.02
CA ASN A 79 0.44 8.63 4.36
C ASN A 79 -0.70 9.14 3.45
N GLU A 80 -0.67 10.42 3.09
CA GLU A 80 -1.68 11.06 2.24
C GLU A 80 -1.01 11.69 1.02
N ALA A 81 -1.69 11.63 -0.12
CA ALA A 81 -1.18 12.16 -1.39
C ALA A 81 -2.29 12.67 -2.31
N LEU A 82 -3.38 13.21 -1.74
CA LEU A 82 -4.62 13.50 -2.47
C LEU A 82 -4.42 14.43 -3.68
N HIS A 83 -3.59 15.46 -3.53
CA HIS A 83 -3.23 16.42 -4.59
C HIS A 83 -1.78 16.92 -4.41
N GLY A 84 -0.89 16.01 -4.01
CA GLY A 84 0.46 16.32 -3.52
C GLY A 84 0.77 15.49 -2.28
N VAL A 85 2.04 15.12 -2.07
CA VAL A 85 2.43 14.39 -0.84
C VAL A 85 2.18 15.28 0.37
N MET A 86 1.41 14.81 1.35
CA MET A 86 1.20 15.57 2.58
C MET A 86 2.50 15.62 3.38
N GLY A 87 3.05 16.83 3.53
CA GLY A 87 4.28 17.04 4.29
C GLY A 87 4.14 16.69 5.77
N GLY A 88 5.20 16.17 6.39
CA GLY A 88 5.27 15.89 7.83
C GLY A 88 5.80 14.50 8.17
N PHE A 89 4.90 13.55 8.40
CA PHE A 89 5.11 12.34 9.20
C PHE A 89 6.21 11.36 8.74
N SER A 90 6.70 11.47 7.50
CA SER A 90 7.64 10.51 6.89
C SER A 90 8.57 11.15 5.86
N MET A 91 9.00 12.40 6.10
CA MET A 91 9.94 13.10 5.21
C MET A 91 11.37 12.98 5.70
N SER A 92 12.30 12.72 4.78
CA SER A 92 13.73 12.86 5.03
C SER A 92 14.06 14.27 5.56
N PRO A 93 14.89 14.40 6.61
CA PRO A 93 15.35 15.70 7.09
C PRO A 93 16.01 16.51 5.96
N GLY A 94 15.62 17.78 5.81
CA GLY A 94 16.12 18.65 4.75
C GLY A 94 15.47 18.44 3.39
N ALA A 95 14.49 17.54 3.27
CA ALA A 95 13.63 17.51 2.09
C ALA A 95 12.80 18.80 2.02
N GLY A 96 12.79 19.44 0.86
CA GLY A 96 11.95 20.61 0.60
C GLY A 96 10.46 20.26 0.67
N SER A 97 9.61 21.29 0.55
CA SER A 97 8.17 21.08 0.49
C SER A 97 7.77 20.38 -0.81
N PRO A 98 6.92 19.33 -0.76
CA PRO A 98 6.34 18.74 -1.96
C PRO A 98 5.43 19.73 -2.69
N THR A 99 5.17 19.45 -3.96
CA THR A 99 4.28 20.26 -4.80
C THR A 99 2.83 20.11 -4.30
N SER A 100 2.13 21.25 -4.22
CA SER A 100 0.68 21.29 -3.96
C SER A 100 -0.06 21.58 -5.26
N PHE A 101 -0.74 20.57 -5.79
CA PHE A 101 -1.55 20.66 -6.99
C PHE A 101 -2.96 21.20 -6.68
N PRO A 102 -3.78 21.57 -7.69
CA PRO A 102 -5.19 21.89 -7.46
C PRO A 102 -5.93 20.75 -6.76
N ASN A 103 -7.00 21.06 -6.02
CA ASN A 103 -7.79 20.02 -5.36
C ASN A 103 -8.46 19.08 -6.38
N SER A 104 -8.88 17.91 -5.91
CA SER A 104 -9.36 16.82 -6.77
C SER A 104 -10.58 17.22 -7.62
N VAL A 105 -11.47 18.09 -7.13
CA VAL A 105 -12.61 18.57 -7.92
C VAL A 105 -12.18 19.44 -9.12
N ALA A 106 -11.09 20.21 -8.98
CA ALA A 106 -10.52 20.96 -10.09
C ALA A 106 -9.94 20.02 -11.16
N LEU A 107 -9.28 18.92 -10.74
CA LEU A 107 -8.82 17.88 -11.66
C LEU A 107 -9.98 17.14 -12.32
N GLY A 108 -11.06 16.84 -11.59
CA GLY A 108 -12.29 16.29 -12.16
C GLY A 108 -12.88 17.17 -13.26
N SER A 109 -12.82 18.49 -13.07
CA SER A 109 -13.30 19.48 -14.05
C SER A 109 -12.44 19.57 -15.32
N SER A 110 -11.28 18.92 -15.37
CA SER A 110 -10.44 18.85 -16.58
C SER A 110 -10.94 17.86 -17.62
N TRP A 111 -11.71 16.84 -17.20
CA TRP A 111 -12.10 15.69 -18.04
C TRP A 111 -10.92 14.99 -18.73
N ASP A 112 -9.72 15.06 -18.14
CA ASP A 112 -8.47 14.55 -18.71
C ASP A 112 -7.81 13.52 -17.76
N PRO A 113 -8.10 12.21 -17.95
CA PRO A 113 -7.43 11.14 -17.20
C PRO A 113 -5.91 11.07 -17.38
N ASP A 114 -5.39 11.53 -18.53
CA ASP A 114 -3.95 11.52 -18.80
C ASP A 114 -3.24 12.68 -18.07
N LEU A 115 -3.93 13.81 -17.85
CA LEU A 115 -3.46 14.85 -16.95
C LEU A 115 -3.36 14.34 -15.51
N MET A 116 -4.38 13.62 -15.03
CA MET A 116 -4.34 13.03 -13.69
C MET A 116 -3.21 12.00 -13.54
N GLU A 117 -2.94 11.18 -14.56
CA GLU A 117 -1.79 10.26 -14.55
C GLU A 117 -0.45 11.01 -14.48
N ARG A 118 -0.30 12.12 -15.22
CA ARG A 118 0.92 12.95 -15.17
C ARG A 118 1.12 13.60 -13.80
N GLU A 119 0.06 14.14 -13.22
CA GLU A 119 0.10 14.72 -11.87
C GLU A 119 0.47 13.64 -10.82
N ALA A 120 -0.23 12.50 -10.81
CA ALA A 120 0.08 11.40 -9.89
C ALA A 120 1.48 10.79 -10.11
N THR A 121 2.01 10.85 -11.34
CA THR A 121 3.40 10.47 -11.61
C THR A 121 4.38 11.41 -10.90
N ALA A 122 4.14 12.73 -10.96
CA ALA A 122 4.96 13.71 -10.25
C ALA A 122 4.85 13.54 -8.73
N ILE A 123 3.63 13.36 -8.21
CA ILE A 123 3.39 13.08 -6.78
C ILE A 123 4.16 11.83 -6.32
N SER A 124 4.15 10.75 -7.11
CA SER A 124 4.86 9.53 -6.75
C SER A 124 6.39 9.62 -6.92
N ASP A 125 6.90 10.51 -7.77
CA ASP A 125 8.34 10.83 -7.82
C ASP A 125 8.76 11.53 -6.53
N GLU A 126 8.00 12.54 -6.11
CA GLU A 126 8.23 13.23 -4.84
C GLU A 126 8.10 12.28 -3.65
N ALA A 127 7.08 11.42 -3.62
CA ALA A 127 6.92 10.37 -2.61
C ALA A 127 8.19 9.54 -2.44
N ARG A 128 8.79 9.07 -3.54
CA ARG A 128 10.02 8.27 -3.52
C ARG A 128 11.23 9.09 -3.07
N ALA A 129 11.34 10.35 -3.53
CA ALA A 129 12.41 11.25 -3.11
C ALA A 129 12.35 11.53 -1.60
N LEU A 130 11.16 11.81 -1.06
CA LEU A 130 10.92 12.10 0.35
C LEU A 130 11.15 10.89 1.26
N ASN A 131 10.98 9.68 0.74
CA ASN A 131 11.19 8.44 1.50
C ASN A 131 12.64 7.93 1.45
N SER A 132 13.53 8.60 0.71
CA SER A 132 14.95 8.25 0.61
C SER A 132 15.79 9.22 1.45
N PRO A 133 16.64 8.76 2.40
CA PRO A 133 17.01 7.37 2.69
C PRO A 133 16.20 6.71 3.84
N VAL A 134 15.18 7.38 4.39
CA VAL A 134 14.52 6.97 5.66
C VAL A 134 13.77 5.62 5.55
N ILE A 135 13.26 5.26 4.36
CA ILE A 135 12.43 4.06 4.11
C ILE A 135 11.34 3.92 5.19
N SER A 136 10.42 4.88 5.25
CA SER A 136 9.39 4.95 6.29
C SER A 136 8.01 4.47 5.83
N GLY A 137 7.78 4.24 4.53
CA GLY A 137 6.46 3.93 3.99
C GLY A 137 6.30 4.38 2.54
N LEU A 138 5.43 3.75 1.77
CA LEU A 138 5.12 4.16 0.39
C LEU A 138 3.66 3.83 0.03
N THR A 139 2.81 3.78 1.05
CA THR A 139 1.38 3.55 0.95
C THR A 139 0.66 4.87 1.17
N TYR A 140 -0.26 5.22 0.28
CA TYR A 140 -0.98 6.49 0.31
C TYR A 140 -2.47 6.23 0.34
N TRP A 141 -3.15 6.76 1.35
CA TRP A 141 -4.59 6.69 1.53
C TRP A 141 -5.29 7.69 0.61
N SER A 142 -5.05 7.54 -0.68
CA SER A 142 -5.55 8.37 -1.76
C SER A 142 -5.69 7.49 -3.02
N PRO A 143 -6.64 7.77 -3.92
CA PRO A 143 -7.52 8.96 -3.94
C PRO A 143 -8.86 8.74 -3.23
N VAL A 144 -9.65 9.82 -3.07
CA VAL A 144 -11.07 9.70 -2.72
C VAL A 144 -11.85 9.42 -4.00
N VAL A 145 -12.50 8.26 -4.07
CA VAL A 145 -13.13 7.74 -5.31
C VAL A 145 -14.65 7.71 -5.25
N GLU A 146 -15.23 8.27 -4.19
CA GLU A 146 -16.68 8.30 -4.02
C GLU A 146 -17.30 9.43 -4.84
N PRO A 147 -18.31 9.16 -5.69
CA PRO A 147 -19.00 10.21 -6.41
C PRO A 147 -19.74 11.15 -5.45
N VAL A 148 -19.73 12.44 -5.77
CA VAL A 148 -20.40 13.48 -4.98
C VAL A 148 -21.91 13.36 -5.14
N ARG A 149 -22.57 12.64 -4.24
CA ARG A 149 -24.05 12.52 -4.24
C ARG A 149 -24.76 13.79 -3.77
N ASP A 150 -24.19 14.49 -2.79
CA ASP A 150 -24.82 15.64 -2.14
C ASP A 150 -23.83 16.81 -2.09
N PRO A 151 -24.16 17.98 -2.66
CA PRO A 151 -23.25 19.12 -2.70
C PRO A 151 -22.93 19.69 -1.31
N ARG A 152 -23.70 19.34 -0.27
CA ARG A 152 -23.46 19.76 1.12
C ARG A 152 -22.39 18.92 1.82
N TRP A 153 -21.94 17.82 1.21
CA TRP A 153 -20.90 16.98 1.79
C TRP A 153 -19.61 17.80 1.97
N GLY A 154 -19.12 17.92 3.20
CA GLY A 154 -17.98 18.79 3.54
C GLY A 154 -16.66 18.42 2.85
N ARG A 155 -16.59 17.26 2.19
CA ARG A 155 -15.40 16.74 1.49
C ARG A 155 -15.61 16.63 -0.03
N THR A 156 -16.59 17.32 -0.59
CA THR A 156 -16.81 17.38 -2.06
C THR A 156 -15.54 17.75 -2.82
N GLY A 157 -14.71 18.64 -2.27
CA GLY A 157 -13.45 19.07 -2.89
C GLY A 157 -12.37 17.98 -3.01
N GLU A 158 -12.54 16.84 -2.33
CA GLU A 158 -11.62 15.70 -2.38
C GLU A 158 -11.99 14.67 -3.45
N SER A 159 -13.21 14.73 -3.99
CA SER A 159 -13.65 13.84 -5.07
C SER A 159 -13.50 14.50 -6.44
N TYR A 160 -13.70 13.73 -7.51
CA TYR A 160 -13.56 14.16 -8.91
C TYR A 160 -14.89 14.57 -9.57
N GLY A 161 -16.01 14.57 -8.83
CA GLY A 161 -17.32 14.98 -9.33
C GLY A 161 -18.46 14.06 -8.90
N GLU A 162 -19.66 14.28 -9.44
CA GLU A 162 -20.87 13.51 -9.10
C GLU A 162 -21.10 12.28 -9.99
N ASP A 163 -20.49 12.24 -11.18
CA ASP A 163 -20.68 11.15 -12.14
C ASP A 163 -19.72 9.98 -11.86
N PRO A 164 -20.22 8.76 -11.59
CA PRO A 164 -19.38 7.62 -11.23
C PRO A 164 -18.47 7.16 -12.38
N PHE A 165 -18.87 7.38 -13.65
CA PHE A 165 -18.00 7.06 -14.77
C PHE A 165 -16.80 8.01 -14.82
N LEU A 166 -17.02 9.32 -14.81
CA LEU A 166 -15.96 10.34 -14.77
C LEU A 166 -15.01 10.11 -13.60
N VAL A 167 -15.55 9.91 -12.39
CA VAL A 167 -14.76 9.63 -11.19
C VAL A 167 -13.86 8.40 -11.40
N SER A 168 -14.39 7.33 -11.99
CA SER A 168 -13.59 6.13 -12.30
C SER A 168 -12.44 6.40 -13.27
N GLN A 169 -12.68 7.22 -14.31
CA GLN A 169 -11.66 7.50 -15.33
C GLN A 169 -10.54 8.37 -14.76
N ILE A 170 -10.89 9.44 -14.04
CA ILE A 170 -9.91 10.33 -13.41
C ILE A 170 -9.13 9.57 -12.33
N ALA A 171 -9.81 8.90 -11.40
CA ALA A 171 -9.14 8.11 -10.36
C ALA A 171 -8.24 7.00 -10.94
N GLY A 172 -8.59 6.43 -12.11
CA GLY A 172 -7.76 5.46 -12.80
C GLY A 172 -6.40 6.04 -13.21
N GLY A 173 -6.40 7.28 -13.72
CA GLY A 173 -5.18 8.05 -13.96
C GLY A 173 -4.33 8.20 -12.69
N PHE A 174 -4.96 8.53 -11.56
CA PHE A 174 -4.25 8.62 -10.27
C PHE A 174 -3.59 7.29 -9.88
N VAL A 175 -4.33 6.18 -9.96
CA VAL A 175 -3.84 4.83 -9.61
C VAL A 175 -2.62 4.46 -10.46
N ARG A 176 -2.71 4.62 -11.78
CA ARG A 176 -1.60 4.31 -12.71
C ARG A 176 -0.38 5.19 -12.44
N GLY A 177 -0.57 6.49 -12.23
CA GLY A 177 0.52 7.42 -11.95
C GLY A 177 1.22 7.10 -10.63
N MET A 178 0.47 6.74 -9.58
CA MET A 178 1.03 6.38 -8.28
C MET A 178 1.78 5.05 -8.28
N MET A 179 1.24 4.04 -8.98
CA MET A 179 1.87 2.72 -9.08
C MET A 179 3.10 2.73 -10.01
N GLY A 180 3.13 3.63 -11.00
CA GLY A 180 4.19 3.71 -12.00
C GLY A 180 4.08 2.62 -13.07
N LYS A 181 5.06 2.59 -13.99
CA LYS A 181 5.03 1.74 -15.20
C LYS A 181 5.98 0.54 -15.15
N ASP A 182 6.70 0.36 -14.05
CA ASP A 182 7.60 -0.78 -13.88
C ASP A 182 6.77 -2.08 -13.75
N LYS A 183 7.19 -3.12 -14.48
CA LYS A 183 6.43 -4.38 -14.59
C LYS A 183 6.56 -5.27 -13.35
N VAL A 184 7.53 -4.98 -12.49
CA VAL A 184 7.91 -5.80 -11.33
C VAL A 184 7.69 -5.03 -10.03
N TYR A 185 8.07 -3.74 -9.98
CA TYR A 185 8.08 -2.95 -8.76
C TYR A 185 7.02 -1.85 -8.77
N LEU A 186 6.26 -1.76 -7.69
CA LEU A 186 5.41 -0.60 -7.45
C LEU A 186 6.26 0.62 -7.07
N LYS A 187 5.96 1.76 -7.69
CA LYS A 187 6.54 3.07 -7.33
C LYS A 187 5.95 3.56 -6.01
N SER A 188 4.64 3.46 -5.83
CA SER A 188 3.97 3.58 -4.54
C SER A 188 2.66 2.77 -4.56
N VAL A 189 1.98 2.70 -3.43
CA VAL A 189 0.75 1.90 -3.25
C VAL A 189 -0.41 2.85 -2.96
N PRO A 190 -1.26 3.19 -3.95
CA PRO A 190 -2.48 3.95 -3.72
C PRO A 190 -3.54 3.09 -3.03
N CYS A 191 -4.44 3.74 -2.30
CA CYS A 191 -5.51 3.12 -1.53
C CYS A 191 -6.80 3.94 -1.72
N GLY A 192 -7.74 3.40 -2.49
CA GLY A 192 -9.00 4.08 -2.81
C GLY A 192 -9.89 4.18 -1.57
N LYS A 193 -10.44 5.37 -1.30
CA LYS A 193 -11.26 5.62 -0.11
C LYS A 193 -12.49 6.49 -0.40
N HIS A 194 -13.50 6.51 0.47
CA HIS A 194 -13.73 5.58 1.58
C HIS A 194 -14.74 4.55 1.09
N TYR A 195 -14.41 3.26 1.10
CA TYR A 195 -15.24 2.18 0.59
C TYR A 195 -16.25 1.77 1.68
N PHE A 196 -17.55 2.06 1.56
CA PHE A 196 -18.21 2.91 0.56
C PHE A 196 -19.42 3.62 1.19
N ALA A 197 -19.99 4.55 0.44
CA ALA A 197 -21.14 5.37 0.79
C ALA A 197 -20.95 6.26 2.04
N ASN A 198 -19.76 6.85 2.18
CA ASN A 198 -19.39 7.79 3.23
C ASN A 198 -19.49 9.26 2.74
N ASN A 199 -20.57 9.60 2.02
CA ASN A 199 -20.76 10.94 1.42
C ASN A 199 -21.53 11.92 2.33
N SER A 200 -21.42 11.79 3.64
CA SER A 200 -21.96 12.72 4.63
C SER A 200 -20.94 12.88 5.74
N GLU A 201 -20.69 14.10 6.18
CA GLU A 201 -19.85 14.33 7.36
C GLU A 201 -20.66 14.26 8.67
N PHE A 202 -21.97 14.49 8.58
CA PHE A 202 -22.86 14.42 9.73
C PHE A 202 -23.01 12.97 10.21
N ASP A 203 -22.69 12.72 11.49
CA ASP A 203 -22.77 11.43 12.17
C ASP A 203 -22.12 10.26 11.42
N ARG A 204 -21.09 10.51 10.61
CA ARG A 204 -20.50 9.51 9.72
C ARG A 204 -19.86 8.32 10.43
N HIS A 205 -19.54 8.47 11.72
CA HIS A 205 -19.01 7.42 12.60
C HIS A 205 -20.07 6.48 13.16
N VAL A 206 -21.35 6.89 13.19
CA VAL A 206 -22.43 6.15 13.88
C VAL A 206 -23.69 5.96 13.01
N SER A 207 -23.71 6.54 11.82
CA SER A 207 -24.85 6.48 10.90
C SER A 207 -24.77 5.29 9.93
N SER A 208 -25.89 5.02 9.26
CA SER A 208 -26.00 4.03 8.21
C SER A 208 -26.46 4.67 6.91
N SER A 209 -25.68 4.49 5.84
CA SER A 209 -26.07 4.82 4.47
C SER A 209 -26.88 3.65 3.91
N ASN A 210 -28.19 3.84 3.78
CA ASN A 210 -29.10 2.80 3.31
C ASN A 210 -29.48 3.02 1.84
N MET A 211 -29.44 1.96 1.05
CA MET A 211 -29.65 1.99 -0.40
C MET A 211 -30.07 0.61 -0.91
N ASP A 212 -30.70 0.58 -2.08
CA ASP A 212 -30.96 -0.69 -2.76
C ASP A 212 -29.70 -1.24 -3.46
N SER A 213 -29.78 -2.46 -3.98
CA SER A 213 -28.65 -3.10 -4.65
C SER A 213 -28.27 -2.43 -5.97
N ARG A 214 -29.19 -1.70 -6.60
CA ARG A 214 -28.97 -1.03 -7.87
C ARG A 214 -28.12 0.21 -7.64
N ASP A 215 -28.54 1.09 -6.75
CA ASP A 215 -27.78 2.28 -6.37
C ASP A 215 -26.40 1.91 -5.84
N MET A 216 -26.31 0.87 -5.02
CA MET A 216 -25.03 0.34 -4.53
C MET A 216 -24.07 0.00 -5.67
N ARG A 217 -24.56 -0.69 -6.72
CA ARG A 217 -23.71 -1.22 -7.80
C ARG A 217 -23.47 -0.21 -8.92
N GLU A 218 -24.47 0.57 -9.29
CA GLU A 218 -24.43 1.50 -10.42
C GLU A 218 -23.79 2.84 -10.03
N PHE A 219 -23.87 3.25 -8.76
CA PHE A 219 -23.33 4.54 -8.30
C PHE A 219 -22.10 4.37 -7.39
N TYR A 220 -22.27 3.77 -6.21
CA TYR A 220 -21.22 3.77 -5.18
C TYR A 220 -20.05 2.82 -5.47
N LEU A 221 -20.34 1.61 -5.92
CA LEU A 221 -19.31 0.59 -6.17
C LEU A 221 -18.73 0.66 -7.58
N LEU A 222 -19.35 1.39 -8.52
CA LEU A 222 -18.89 1.45 -9.90
C LEU A 222 -17.43 1.95 -9.99
N PRO A 223 -17.03 3.07 -9.35
CA PRO A 223 -15.63 3.51 -9.40
C PRO A 223 -14.66 2.48 -8.84
N TYR A 224 -14.95 1.88 -7.69
CA TYR A 224 -14.09 0.87 -7.08
C TYR A 224 -13.94 -0.38 -7.97
N LYS A 225 -15.04 -0.88 -8.53
CA LYS A 225 -15.01 -2.01 -9.46
C LYS A 225 -14.08 -1.72 -10.63
N GLU A 226 -14.24 -0.57 -11.28
CA GLU A 226 -13.45 -0.18 -12.44
C GLU A 226 -11.96 -0.06 -12.09
N LEU A 227 -11.63 0.59 -10.97
CA LEU A 227 -10.24 0.75 -10.52
C LEU A 227 -9.59 -0.59 -10.14
N ILE A 228 -10.32 -1.49 -9.50
CA ILE A 228 -9.80 -2.83 -9.13
C ILE A 228 -9.60 -3.68 -10.39
N GLU A 229 -10.59 -3.74 -11.27
CA GLU A 229 -10.58 -4.62 -12.44
C GLU A 229 -9.65 -4.12 -13.54
N LYS A 230 -9.66 -2.82 -13.84
CA LYS A 230 -8.92 -2.22 -14.96
C LYS A 230 -7.55 -1.69 -14.54
N ASP A 231 -7.51 -0.85 -13.50
CA ASP A 231 -6.28 -0.17 -13.06
C ASP A 231 -5.50 -0.95 -11.99
N LYS A 232 -6.01 -2.12 -11.58
CA LYS A 232 -5.37 -3.02 -10.60
C LYS A 232 -5.10 -2.34 -9.26
N LEU A 233 -6.04 -1.50 -8.82
CA LEU A 233 -5.98 -0.82 -7.52
C LEU A 233 -5.60 -1.84 -6.42
N PRO A 234 -4.49 -1.63 -5.70
CA PRO A 234 -3.95 -2.64 -4.79
C PRO A 234 -4.57 -2.58 -3.40
N SER A 235 -5.25 -1.50 -3.05
CA SER A 235 -5.84 -1.33 -1.72
C SER A 235 -7.08 -0.46 -1.73
N ILE A 236 -7.96 -0.73 -0.76
CA ILE A 236 -9.10 0.13 -0.41
C ILE A 236 -9.13 0.37 1.10
N MET A 237 -9.72 1.49 1.49
CA MET A 237 -9.98 1.84 2.89
C MET A 237 -11.46 1.70 3.18
N SER A 238 -11.86 0.88 4.15
CA SER A 238 -13.27 0.80 4.55
C SER A 238 -13.72 2.07 5.27
N SER A 239 -14.95 2.51 5.01
CA SER A 239 -15.53 3.70 5.61
C SER A 239 -15.92 3.50 7.08
N TYR A 240 -16.18 4.62 7.74
CA TYR A 240 -16.73 4.71 9.09
C TYR A 240 -18.16 4.16 9.18
N ASN A 241 -19.03 4.64 8.29
CA ASN A 241 -20.45 4.38 8.34
C ASN A 241 -20.80 2.90 8.17
N ALA A 242 -21.96 2.53 8.67
CA ALA A 242 -22.64 1.32 8.23
C ALA A 242 -23.24 1.50 6.83
N VAL A 243 -23.38 0.40 6.09
CA VAL A 243 -24.18 0.35 4.87
C VAL A 243 -25.24 -0.73 5.03
N ASN A 244 -26.51 -0.33 4.87
CA ASN A 244 -27.67 -1.20 5.13
C ASN A 244 -27.60 -1.87 6.52
N GLY A 245 -27.19 -1.10 7.54
CA GLY A 245 -27.13 -1.51 8.94
C GLY A 245 -25.89 -2.32 9.34
N VAL A 246 -24.93 -2.54 8.44
CA VAL A 246 -23.69 -3.27 8.75
C VAL A 246 -22.48 -2.35 8.63
N PRO A 247 -21.67 -2.15 9.69
CA PRO A 247 -20.41 -1.40 9.63
C PRO A 247 -19.53 -1.92 8.49
N THR A 248 -19.06 -1.02 7.63
CA THR A 248 -18.37 -1.47 6.41
C THR A 248 -17.09 -2.24 6.72
N SER A 249 -16.36 -1.80 7.73
CA SER A 249 -15.16 -2.47 8.26
C SER A 249 -15.40 -3.89 8.79
N ALA A 250 -16.63 -4.23 9.20
CA ALA A 250 -17.00 -5.55 9.72
C ALA A 250 -17.67 -6.46 8.67
N SER A 251 -17.99 -5.92 7.48
CA SER A 251 -18.82 -6.63 6.52
C SER A 251 -18.02 -7.59 5.64
N LYS A 252 -18.15 -8.89 5.90
CA LYS A 252 -17.64 -9.94 5.00
C LYS A 252 -18.25 -9.86 3.60
N PHE A 253 -19.49 -9.43 3.48
CA PHE A 253 -20.12 -9.27 2.17
C PHE A 253 -19.41 -8.17 1.37
N TYR A 254 -19.20 -6.99 1.95
CA TYR A 254 -18.60 -5.86 1.23
C TYR A 254 -17.10 -6.04 0.97
N LEU A 255 -16.34 -6.51 1.97
CA LEU A 255 -14.87 -6.57 1.90
C LEU A 255 -14.32 -7.85 1.28
N ASP A 256 -14.95 -9.01 1.53
CA ASP A 256 -14.50 -10.30 0.98
C ASP A 256 -15.31 -10.68 -0.26
N THR A 257 -16.65 -10.72 -0.17
CA THR A 257 -17.47 -11.18 -1.30
C THR A 257 -17.41 -10.22 -2.48
N LEU A 258 -17.63 -8.93 -2.27
CA LEU A 258 -17.61 -7.94 -3.36
C LEU A 258 -16.17 -7.56 -3.74
N ALA A 259 -15.43 -6.86 -2.86
CA ALA A 259 -14.12 -6.30 -3.24
C ALA A 259 -13.11 -7.39 -3.65
N ARG A 260 -12.93 -8.45 -2.86
CA ARG A 260 -11.93 -9.49 -3.17
C ARG A 260 -12.40 -10.51 -4.18
N ARG A 261 -13.54 -11.17 -3.96
CA ARG A 261 -13.95 -12.32 -4.78
C ARG A 261 -14.66 -11.92 -6.06
N THR A 262 -15.46 -10.85 -6.04
CA THR A 262 -16.21 -10.39 -7.22
C THR A 262 -15.34 -9.49 -8.09
N TYR A 263 -14.73 -8.45 -7.54
CA TYR A 263 -13.94 -7.49 -8.31
C TYR A 263 -12.45 -7.86 -8.42
N GLY A 264 -11.94 -8.74 -7.57
CA GLY A 264 -10.58 -9.26 -7.69
C GLY A 264 -9.52 -8.44 -6.95
N LEU A 265 -9.87 -7.69 -5.90
CA LEU A 265 -8.90 -6.91 -5.11
C LEU A 265 -7.79 -7.80 -4.54
N ASN A 266 -6.57 -7.60 -5.03
CA ASN A 266 -5.41 -8.43 -4.72
C ASN A 266 -4.32 -7.66 -3.95
N GLY A 267 -4.72 -7.02 -2.85
CA GLY A 267 -3.79 -6.46 -1.86
C GLY A 267 -4.47 -6.27 -0.51
N TYR A 268 -4.16 -5.18 0.19
CA TYR A 268 -4.59 -4.97 1.58
C TYR A 268 -5.85 -4.10 1.67
N ILE A 269 -6.62 -4.31 2.73
CA ILE A 269 -7.74 -3.45 3.11
C ILE A 269 -7.38 -2.85 4.46
N THR A 270 -7.56 -1.54 4.62
CA THR A 270 -7.40 -0.84 5.90
C THR A 270 -8.73 -0.29 6.36
N GLY A 271 -8.96 -0.19 7.66
CA GLY A 271 -10.00 0.69 8.18
C GLY A 271 -9.59 2.15 8.01
N ASP A 272 -10.56 3.05 7.87
CA ASP A 272 -10.33 4.47 8.15
C ASP A 272 -9.93 4.65 9.63
N CYS A 273 -9.35 5.80 9.98
CA CYS A 273 -8.80 6.07 11.30
C CYS A 273 -9.86 5.94 12.39
N ALA A 274 -9.78 4.86 13.19
CA ALA A 274 -10.73 4.45 14.23
C ALA A 274 -12.02 3.74 13.73
N ALA A 275 -12.17 3.47 12.43
CA ALA A 275 -13.36 2.78 11.91
C ALA A 275 -13.56 1.34 12.43
N ILE A 276 -12.50 0.72 12.98
CA ILE A 276 -12.61 -0.58 13.68
C ILE A 276 -13.18 -0.40 15.09
N GLU A 277 -12.86 0.71 15.76
CA GLU A 277 -13.37 1.05 17.09
C GLU A 277 -14.85 1.43 16.99
N ASP A 278 -15.24 2.14 15.92
CA ASP A 278 -16.63 2.53 15.62
C ASP A 278 -17.59 1.35 15.42
N ILE A 279 -17.09 0.11 15.26
CA ILE A 279 -17.96 -1.08 15.20
C ILE A 279 -18.70 -1.31 16.53
N TYR A 280 -18.15 -0.81 17.64
CA TYR A 280 -18.65 -1.05 18.99
C TYR A 280 -19.45 0.13 19.57
N THR A 281 -19.57 1.24 18.84
CA THR A 281 -20.26 2.46 19.27
C THR A 281 -21.68 2.54 18.72
#